data_AF-A0A8J7M195-F1
#
_entry.id   AF-A0A8J7M195-F1
#
_cell.length_a   1.000
_cell.length_b   1.000
_cell.length_c   1.000
_cell.angle_alpha   90.00
_cell.angle_beta   90.00
_cell.angle_gamma   90.00
#
_symmetry.space_group_name_H-M   'P 1'
#
loop_
_entity.id
_entity.type
_entity.pdbx_description
1 polymer ?
#
loop_
_entity_poly.entity_id
_entity_poly.type
_entity_poly.pdbx_seq_one_letter_code
_entity_poly.pdbx_strand_id
1 'polypeptide(L)'
;MPKKTFYLSEEDLLVYEKAKKIAGESISSVLIQGLKDFVAKWEMQEFGFKEVQLFEGEEYYRDQYSKGQYFKFSGKQLAEAKVEHIQGVSTIYTLYLSRKGKFLLYIMFEDLTKDMCKCSKEIYDTIGDLKGKDLPPELFSQADKAMPNLFVEVLDI
;
A
#
# COMPACT_ATOMS: atom_id res chain seq x y z
N MET A 1 18.15 -0.97 25.14
CA MET A 1 17.15 -1.94 24.64
C MET A 1 16.64 -2.75 25.83
N PRO A 2 15.32 -2.87 26.03
CA PRO A 2 14.77 -3.73 27.07
C PRO A 2 15.05 -5.20 26.75
N LYS A 3 15.54 -5.97 27.74
CA LYS A 3 15.69 -7.43 27.62
C LYS A 3 14.32 -8.07 27.79
N LYS A 4 13.93 -8.93 26.85
CA LYS A 4 12.71 -9.76 26.95
C LYS A 4 13.10 -11.23 26.91
N THR A 5 12.47 -12.02 27.77
CA THR A 5 12.59 -13.48 27.83
C THR A 5 11.31 -14.09 27.28
N PHE A 6 11.43 -15.09 26.41
CA PHE A 6 10.31 -15.86 25.90
C PHE A 6 10.57 -17.34 26.16
N TYR A 7 9.51 -18.10 26.40
CA TYR A 7 9.56 -19.53 26.64
C TYR A 7 9.15 -20.27 25.37
N LEU A 8 9.82 -21.38 25.09
CA LEU A 8 9.54 -22.25 23.95
C LEU A 8 9.07 -23.61 24.46
N SER A 9 8.20 -24.25 23.70
CA SER A 9 7.87 -25.66 23.94
C SER A 9 9.07 -26.56 23.58
N GLU A 10 9.04 -27.83 24.04
CA GLU A 10 10.06 -28.81 23.65
C GLU A 10 10.10 -29.05 22.14
N GLU A 11 8.95 -28.95 21.47
CA GLU A 11 8.83 -29.12 20.02
C GLU A 11 9.46 -27.92 19.27
N ASP A 12 9.26 -26.71 19.79
CA ASP A 12 9.78 -25.47 19.19
C ASP A 12 11.29 -25.29 19.40
N LEU A 13 11.87 -25.94 20.43
CA LEU A 13 13.32 -25.93 20.67
C LEU A 13 14.11 -26.44 19.45
N LEU A 14 13.58 -27.45 18.75
CA LEU A 14 14.22 -28.00 17.55
C LEU A 14 14.32 -26.97 16.42
N VAL A 15 13.30 -26.13 16.27
CA VAL A 15 13.27 -25.06 15.26
C VAL A 15 14.22 -23.93 15.67
N TYR A 16 14.21 -23.56 16.95
CA TYR A 16 15.09 -22.53 17.49
C TYR A 16 16.56 -22.89 17.35
N GLU A 17 16.98 -24.12 17.71
CA GLU A 17 18.38 -24.55 17.59
C GLU A 17 18.84 -24.60 16.12
N LYS A 18 17.96 -25.01 15.20
CA LYS A 18 18.25 -24.91 13.75
C LYS A 18 18.44 -23.47 13.31
N ALA A 19 17.53 -22.58 13.69
CA ALA A 19 17.61 -21.15 13.36
C ALA A 19 18.87 -20.50 13.94
N LYS A 20 19.22 -20.83 15.18
CA LYS A 20 20.44 -20.38 15.86
C LYS A 20 21.71 -20.89 15.18
N LYS A 21 21.74 -22.14 14.71
CA LYS A 21 22.88 -22.68 13.94
C LYS A 21 23.08 -21.94 12.61
N ILE A 22 22.00 -21.51 11.97
CA ILE A 22 22.03 -20.74 10.72
C ILE A 22 22.44 -19.28 10.98
N ALA A 23 21.88 -18.66 12.01
CA ALA A 23 22.06 -17.23 12.32
C ALA A 23 23.34 -16.92 13.11
N GLY A 24 23.91 -17.89 13.83
CA GLY A 24 25.05 -17.68 14.71
C GLY A 24 24.75 -16.67 15.82
N GLU A 25 25.65 -15.70 16.01
CA GLU A 25 25.53 -14.64 17.02
C GLU A 25 24.37 -13.67 16.75
N SER A 26 23.75 -13.70 15.56
CA SER A 26 22.68 -12.79 15.17
C SER A 26 21.28 -13.35 15.38
N ILE A 27 21.08 -14.38 16.20
CA ILE A 27 19.75 -14.99 16.40
C ILE A 27 18.70 -13.98 16.86
N SER A 28 19.08 -12.99 17.68
CA SER A 28 18.17 -11.94 18.12
C SER A 28 17.67 -11.07 16.96
N SER A 29 18.52 -10.75 15.96
CA SER A 29 18.06 -9.96 14.81
C SER A 29 17.12 -10.77 13.92
N VAL A 30 17.37 -12.07 13.75
CA VAL A 30 16.50 -12.99 13.00
C VAL A 30 15.13 -13.12 13.66
N LEU A 31 15.07 -13.25 15.00
CA LEU A 31 13.80 -13.30 15.74
C LEU A 31 13.01 -12.00 15.59
N ILE A 32 13.67 -10.85 15.71
CA ILE A 32 13.02 -9.55 15.51
C ILE A 32 12.50 -9.42 14.08
N GLN A 33 13.26 -9.86 13.08
CA GLN A 33 12.82 -9.84 11.69
C GLN A 33 11.62 -10.75 11.47
N GLY A 34 11.63 -11.98 12.00
CA GLY A 34 10.50 -12.91 11.92
C GLY A 34 9.24 -12.37 12.59
N LEU A 35 9.36 -11.68 13.73
CA LEU A 35 8.22 -11.01 14.38
C LEU A 35 7.68 -9.86 13.54
N LYS A 36 8.55 -9.03 12.93
CA LYS A 36 8.13 -7.97 11.99
C LYS A 36 7.40 -8.55 10.78
N ASP A 37 7.88 -9.66 10.25
CA ASP A 37 7.26 -10.33 9.10
C ASP A 37 5.92 -10.96 9.46
N PHE A 38 5.81 -11.55 10.67
CA PHE A 38 4.55 -12.06 11.20
C PHE A 38 3.53 -10.94 11.40
N VAL A 39 3.92 -9.85 12.07
CA VAL A 39 3.05 -8.68 12.27
C VAL A 39 2.62 -8.13 10.92
N ALA A 40 3.54 -7.91 9.98
CA ALA A 40 3.20 -7.43 8.65
C ALA A 40 2.25 -8.37 7.90
N LYS A 41 2.40 -9.69 8.03
CA LYS A 41 1.49 -10.67 7.41
C LYS A 41 0.11 -10.66 8.05
N TRP A 42 0.04 -10.58 9.37
CA TRP A 42 -1.21 -10.46 10.11
C TRP A 42 -1.91 -9.14 9.78
N GLU A 43 -1.17 -8.04 9.74
CA GLU A 43 -1.66 -6.73 9.33
C GLU A 43 -2.16 -6.73 7.88
N MET A 44 -1.52 -7.46 6.97
CA MET A 44 -2.02 -7.60 5.60
C MET A 44 -3.39 -8.29 5.56
N GLN A 45 -3.58 -9.32 6.39
CA GLN A 45 -4.85 -10.05 6.50
C GLN A 45 -5.93 -9.22 7.21
N GLU A 46 -5.58 -8.55 8.31
CA GLU A 46 -6.51 -7.84 9.16
C GLU A 46 -6.88 -6.45 8.61
N PHE A 47 -5.92 -5.72 8.04
CA PHE A 47 -6.15 -4.38 7.50
C PHE A 47 -6.55 -4.36 6.01
N GLY A 48 -6.64 -5.52 5.36
CA GLY A 48 -7.19 -5.65 4.00
C GLY A 48 -6.22 -5.26 2.87
N PHE A 49 -4.91 -5.44 3.07
CA PHE A 49 -3.92 -5.24 2.00
C PHE A 49 -3.96 -6.39 1.00
N LYS A 50 -3.90 -6.06 -0.30
CA LYS A 50 -3.91 -7.03 -1.41
C LYS A 50 -2.75 -6.74 -2.37
N GLU A 51 -2.41 -7.70 -3.23
CA GLU A 51 -1.58 -7.39 -4.40
C GLU A 51 -2.43 -6.55 -5.37
N VAL A 52 -1.89 -5.39 -5.76
CA VAL A 52 -2.50 -4.46 -6.70
C VAL A 52 -1.57 -4.38 -7.91
N GLN A 53 -2.13 -4.61 -9.10
CA GLN A 53 -1.46 -4.45 -10.37
C GLN A 53 -2.10 -3.30 -11.13
N LEU A 54 -1.32 -2.30 -11.52
CA LEU A 54 -1.79 -1.10 -12.22
C LEU A 54 -0.92 -0.84 -13.46
N PHE A 55 -1.51 -0.21 -14.47
CA PHE A 55 -0.81 0.20 -15.68
C PHE A 55 -0.33 1.65 -15.54
N GLU A 56 0.86 1.96 -16.02
CA GLU A 56 1.38 3.32 -16.13
C GLU A 56 1.75 3.60 -17.57
N GLY A 57 1.17 4.65 -18.16
CA GLY A 57 1.38 5.00 -19.55
C GLY A 57 0.08 5.36 -20.27
N GLU A 58 0.09 5.25 -21.59
CA GLU A 58 -1.05 5.49 -22.46
C GLU A 58 -1.55 4.14 -22.99
N GLU A 59 -2.83 3.83 -22.76
CA GLU A 59 -3.48 2.59 -23.18
C GLU A 59 -4.62 2.92 -24.14
N TYR A 60 -4.68 2.20 -25.27
CA TYR A 60 -5.74 2.31 -26.27
C TYR A 60 -6.53 1.01 -26.27
N TYR A 61 -7.86 1.07 -26.09
CA TYR A 61 -8.66 -0.15 -25.87
C TYR A 61 -8.78 -1.04 -27.11
N ARG A 62 -8.71 -0.45 -28.32
CA ARG A 62 -8.89 -1.18 -29.60
C ARG A 62 -7.62 -1.40 -30.42
N ASP A 63 -6.47 -0.86 -30.01
CA ASP A 63 -5.25 -0.87 -30.82
C ASP A 63 -4.00 -1.36 -30.06
N GLN A 64 -3.01 -1.88 -30.79
CA GLN A 64 -1.74 -2.37 -30.24
C GLN A 64 -0.73 -1.25 -29.91
N TYR A 65 -1.15 0.02 -29.91
CA TYR A 65 -0.27 1.18 -29.69
C TYR A 65 -0.10 1.58 -28.23
N SER A 66 -0.64 0.81 -27.29
CA SER A 66 -0.45 1.06 -25.85
C SER A 66 1.04 1.13 -25.50
N LYS A 67 1.43 2.23 -24.85
CA LYS A 67 2.81 2.51 -24.43
C LYS A 67 2.83 2.69 -22.93
N GLY A 68 3.44 1.74 -22.23
CA GLY A 68 3.52 1.80 -20.79
C GLY A 68 4.05 0.52 -20.18
N GLN A 69 3.89 0.41 -18.87
CA GLN A 69 4.34 -0.73 -18.09
C GLN A 69 3.33 -1.03 -16.98
N TYR A 70 3.17 -2.31 -16.68
CA TYR A 70 2.49 -2.71 -15.46
C TYR A 70 3.45 -2.62 -14.27
N PHE A 71 2.96 -2.11 -13.15
CA PHE A 71 3.65 -2.22 -11.87
C PHE A 71 2.77 -2.93 -10.86
N LYS A 72 3.43 -3.57 -9.90
CA LYS A 72 2.78 -4.32 -8.83
C LYS A 72 3.26 -3.83 -7.49
N PHE A 73 2.35 -3.77 -6.53
CA PHE A 73 2.67 -3.50 -5.15
C PHE A 73 1.65 -4.18 -4.24
N SER A 74 1.97 -4.26 -2.95
CA SER A 74 1.00 -4.65 -1.94
C SER A 74 0.46 -3.41 -1.25
N GLY A 75 -0.86 -3.23 -1.30
CA GLY A 75 -1.53 -2.02 -0.82
C GLY A 75 -2.98 -2.25 -0.44
N LYS A 76 -3.53 -1.29 0.29
CA LYS A 76 -4.97 -1.18 0.60
C LYS A 76 -5.51 0.04 -0.14
N GLN A 77 -6.58 -0.10 -0.90
CA GLN A 77 -7.30 1.06 -1.44
C GLN A 77 -8.00 1.78 -0.29
N LEU A 78 -7.69 3.07 -0.14
CA LEU A 78 -8.27 3.93 0.88
C LEU A 78 -9.49 4.69 0.35
N ALA A 79 -9.41 5.16 -0.89
CA ALA A 79 -10.43 6.00 -1.49
C ALA A 79 -10.38 5.95 -3.02
N GLU A 80 -11.51 6.29 -3.63
CA GLU A 80 -11.60 6.56 -5.05
C GLU A 80 -12.54 7.74 -5.29
N ALA A 81 -12.17 8.60 -6.24
CA ALA A 81 -13.00 9.71 -6.67
C ALA A 81 -12.93 9.86 -8.20
N LYS A 82 -14.07 10.09 -8.83
CA LYS A 82 -14.18 10.35 -10.26
C LYS A 82 -14.60 11.79 -10.49
N VAL A 83 -13.86 12.49 -11.34
CA VAL A 83 -14.19 13.84 -11.81
C VAL A 83 -14.55 13.74 -13.28
N GLU A 84 -15.78 14.12 -13.62
CA GLU A 84 -16.20 14.26 -15.01
C GLU A 84 -15.88 15.67 -15.50
N HIS A 85 -15.24 15.78 -16.66
CA HIS A 85 -14.85 17.08 -17.23
C HIS A 85 -15.85 17.53 -18.28
N ILE A 86 -16.05 16.67 -19.28
CA ILE A 86 -16.99 16.82 -20.39
C ILE A 86 -17.54 15.43 -20.75
N GLN A 87 -18.53 15.37 -21.63
CA GLN A 87 -19.12 14.11 -22.04
C GLN A 87 -18.06 13.16 -22.63
N GLY A 88 -17.88 12.01 -21.99
CA GLY A 88 -16.91 10.98 -22.39
C GLY A 88 -15.48 11.22 -21.92
N VAL A 89 -15.20 12.27 -21.13
CA VAL A 89 -13.86 12.54 -20.58
C VAL A 89 -13.92 12.65 -19.06
N SER A 90 -13.13 11.83 -18.36
CA SER A 90 -13.11 11.81 -16.91
C SER A 90 -11.71 11.56 -16.33
N THR A 91 -11.53 11.86 -15.06
CA THR A 91 -10.33 11.50 -14.30
C THR A 91 -10.73 10.74 -13.05
N ILE A 92 -10.17 9.55 -12.89
CA ILE A 92 -10.36 8.71 -11.71
C ILE A 92 -9.08 8.78 -10.88
N TYR A 93 -9.25 9.19 -9.64
CA TYR A 93 -8.22 9.24 -8.62
C TYR A 93 -8.43 8.08 -7.66
N THR A 94 -7.44 7.20 -7.52
CA THR A 94 -7.49 6.10 -6.56
C THR A 94 -6.32 6.22 -5.60
N LEU A 95 -6.62 6.34 -4.31
CA LEU A 95 -5.61 6.45 -3.26
C LEU A 95 -5.38 5.10 -2.60
N TYR A 96 -4.12 4.68 -2.53
CA TYR A 96 -3.71 3.46 -1.85
C TYR A 96 -2.74 3.77 -0.70
N LEU A 97 -2.83 2.98 0.37
CA LEU A 97 -1.77 2.85 1.37
C LEU A 97 -0.92 1.63 1.00
N SER A 98 0.38 1.83 0.79
CA SER A 98 1.33 0.73 0.57
C SER A 98 1.73 0.07 1.89
N ARG A 99 2.20 -1.18 1.83
CA ARG A 99 2.77 -1.89 3.00
C ARG A 99 3.91 -1.12 3.69
N LYS A 100 4.63 -0.24 2.97
CA LYS A 100 5.74 0.55 3.53
C LYS A 100 5.25 1.83 4.23
N GLY A 101 3.95 2.02 4.41
CA GLY A 101 3.36 3.22 5.00
C GLY A 101 3.37 4.44 4.07
N LYS A 102 3.74 4.26 2.79
CA LYS A 102 3.67 5.32 1.77
C LYS A 102 2.29 5.36 1.13
N PHE A 103 1.85 6.55 0.75
CA PHE A 103 0.61 6.75 0.01
C PHE A 103 0.90 6.75 -1.49
N LEU A 104 0.14 5.97 -2.26
CA LEU A 104 0.22 5.95 -3.72
C LEU A 104 -1.08 6.52 -4.28
N LEU A 105 -0.97 7.66 -4.96
CA LEU A 105 -2.07 8.23 -5.74
C LEU A 105 -1.96 7.72 -7.17
N TYR A 106 -2.97 7.00 -7.62
CA TYR A 106 -3.12 6.57 -9.00
C TYR A 106 -4.10 7.50 -9.70
N ILE A 107 -3.72 8.01 -10.87
CA ILE A 107 -4.51 8.95 -11.65
C ILE A 107 -4.74 8.34 -13.03
N MET A 108 -6.00 8.06 -13.34
CA MET A 108 -6.42 7.55 -14.64
C MET A 108 -7.28 8.59 -15.33
N PHE A 109 -6.73 9.22 -16.36
CA PHE A 109 -7.48 10.06 -17.28
C PHE A 109 -8.08 9.17 -18.37
N GLU A 110 -9.39 9.23 -18.58
CA GLU A 110 -10.12 8.45 -19.57
C GLU A 110 -10.77 9.38 -20.59
N ASP A 111 -10.54 9.12 -21.87
CA ASP A 111 -11.15 9.80 -23.01
C ASP A 111 -11.83 8.76 -23.91
N LEU A 112 -13.11 8.51 -23.65
CA LEU A 112 -13.95 7.55 -24.39
C LEU A 112 -14.16 7.97 -25.85
N THR A 113 -14.01 9.26 -26.18
CA THR A 113 -14.12 9.73 -27.57
C THR A 113 -12.93 9.29 -28.42
N LYS A 114 -11.79 9.04 -27.77
CA LYS A 114 -10.55 8.55 -28.40
C LYS A 114 -10.23 7.10 -28.06
N ASP A 115 -11.11 6.44 -27.29
CA ASP A 115 -10.92 5.04 -26.87
C ASP A 115 -9.56 4.81 -26.18
N MET A 116 -9.16 5.78 -25.35
CA MET A 116 -7.83 5.84 -24.73
C MET A 116 -7.94 6.21 -23.25
N CYS A 117 -7.05 5.65 -22.43
CA CYS A 117 -6.76 6.16 -21.11
C CYS A 117 -5.27 6.47 -20.92
N LYS A 118 -4.98 7.41 -20.02
CA LYS A 118 -3.64 7.78 -19.59
C LYS A 118 -3.54 7.61 -18.08
N CYS A 119 -2.61 6.78 -17.67
CA CYS A 119 -2.45 6.35 -16.30
C CYS A 119 -1.11 6.81 -15.76
N SER A 120 -1.12 7.40 -14.57
CA SER A 120 0.09 7.83 -13.87
C SER A 120 -0.01 7.55 -12.38
N LYS A 121 1.12 7.54 -11.69
CA LYS A 121 1.18 7.39 -10.24
C LYS A 121 2.08 8.44 -9.60
N GLU A 122 1.72 8.81 -8.39
CA GLU A 122 2.53 9.66 -7.53
C GLU A 122 2.63 9.01 -6.14
N ILE A 123 3.80 9.07 -5.52
CA ILE A 123 4.06 8.45 -4.21
C ILE A 123 4.37 9.55 -3.20
N TYR A 124 3.75 9.44 -2.04
CA TYR A 124 3.80 10.41 -0.96
C TYR A 124 4.14 9.75 0.37
N ASP A 125 4.79 10.51 1.25
CA ASP A 125 5.21 10.04 2.56
C ASP A 125 4.07 10.18 3.57
N THR A 126 3.28 11.25 3.46
CA THR A 126 2.17 11.54 4.37
C THR A 126 0.90 11.92 3.60
N ILE A 127 -0.26 11.80 4.24
CA ILE A 127 -1.51 12.33 3.67
C ILE A 127 -1.51 13.87 3.59
N GLY A 128 -0.67 14.54 4.40
CA GLY A 128 -0.50 15.99 4.36
C GLY A 128 0.06 16.46 3.02
N ASP A 129 0.98 15.69 2.44
CA ASP A 129 1.60 16.01 1.14
C ASP A 129 0.58 16.00 -0.01
N LEU A 130 -0.53 15.24 0.15
CA LEU A 130 -1.63 15.19 -0.81
C LEU A 130 -2.58 16.39 -0.69
N LYS A 131 -2.73 16.99 0.50
CA LYS A 131 -3.68 18.10 0.74
C LYS A 131 -3.30 19.40 0.02
N GLY A 132 -2.05 19.53 -0.43
CA GLY A 132 -1.59 20.67 -1.23
C GLY A 132 -1.92 20.56 -2.73
N LYS A 133 -2.57 19.46 -3.16
CA LYS A 133 -2.90 19.19 -4.56
C LYS A 133 -4.38 19.48 -4.81
N ASP A 134 -4.70 19.85 -6.05
CA ASP A 134 -6.08 20.03 -6.53
C ASP A 134 -6.75 18.66 -6.75
N LEU A 135 -7.06 17.97 -5.64
CA LEU A 135 -7.66 16.65 -5.61
C LEU A 135 -9.11 16.71 -5.11
N PRO A 136 -9.98 15.79 -5.56
CA PRO A 136 -11.38 15.77 -5.14
C PRO A 136 -11.53 15.65 -3.61
N PRO A 137 -12.34 16.49 -2.95
CA PRO A 137 -12.57 16.44 -1.51
C PRO A 137 -13.07 15.07 -1.02
N GLU A 138 -13.82 14.36 -1.86
CA GLU A 138 -14.36 13.03 -1.57
C GLU A 138 -13.24 12.01 -1.34
N LEU A 139 -12.08 12.19 -1.98
CA LEU A 139 -10.94 11.31 -1.83
C LEU A 139 -10.43 11.34 -0.38
N PHE A 140 -10.33 12.53 0.23
CA PHE A 140 -9.89 12.70 1.60
C PHE A 140 -10.94 12.21 2.61
N SER A 141 -12.21 12.53 2.38
CA SER A 141 -13.31 12.09 3.25
C SER A 141 -13.43 10.56 3.32
N GLN A 142 -13.26 9.88 2.17
CA GLN A 142 -13.23 8.42 2.12
C GLN A 142 -11.96 7.85 2.75
N ALA A 143 -10.80 8.46 2.50
CA ALA A 143 -9.54 8.00 3.06
C ALA A 143 -9.55 8.06 4.60
N ASP A 144 -10.08 9.13 5.18
CA ASP A 144 -10.22 9.28 6.64
C ASP A 144 -11.12 8.17 7.22
N LYS A 145 -12.23 7.83 6.54
CA LYS A 145 -13.12 6.72 6.93
C LYS A 145 -12.49 5.34 6.79
N ALA A 146 -11.54 5.17 5.86
CA ALA A 146 -10.84 3.91 5.62
C ALA A 146 -9.64 3.70 6.56
N MET A 147 -9.23 4.76 7.27
CA MET A 147 -8.10 4.79 8.20
C MET A 147 -8.45 5.11 9.67
N PRO A 148 -9.58 4.69 10.25
CA PRO A 148 -10.00 5.16 11.59
C PRO A 148 -9.02 4.78 12.72
N ASN A 149 -8.11 3.81 12.50
CA ASN A 149 -7.18 3.29 13.51
C ASN A 149 -5.70 3.21 13.06
N LEU A 150 -5.31 3.75 11.90
CA LEU A 150 -3.93 3.61 11.38
C LEU A 150 -2.96 4.68 11.90
N PHE A 151 -3.47 5.74 12.55
CA PHE A 151 -2.68 6.86 13.08
C PHE A 151 -3.16 7.31 14.47
N VAL A 152 -3.65 6.40 15.32
CA VAL A 152 -3.69 6.72 16.76
C VAL A 152 -2.27 6.47 17.28
N GLU A 153 -1.41 7.48 17.18
CA GLU A 153 -0.42 7.64 18.24
C GLU A 153 -1.24 7.75 19.53
N VAL A 154 -1.25 6.68 20.33
CA VAL A 154 -1.57 6.80 21.74
C VAL A 154 -0.48 7.68 22.32
N LEU A 155 -0.70 8.99 22.28
CA LEU A 155 -0.01 9.93 23.14
C LEU A 155 -0.51 9.64 24.54
N ASP A 156 0.25 8.83 25.29
CA ASP A 156 0.23 8.85 26.74
C ASP A 156 0.74 10.24 27.17
N ILE A 157 -0.19 11.19 27.30
CA ILE A 157 -0.06 12.36 28.17
C ILE A 157 -0.96 12.15 29.38
#